data_AF-A0A9C5Z340-F1
#
_entry.id   AF-A0A9C5Z340-F1
#
_cell.length_a   1.000
_cell.length_b   1.000
_cell.length_c   1.000
_cell.angle_alpha   90.00
_cell.angle_beta   90.00
_cell.angle_gamma   90.00
#
_symmetry.space_group_name_H-M   'P 1'
#
loop_
_entity.id
_entity.type
_entity.pdbx_description
1 polymer ?
#
loop_
_entity_poly.entity_id
_entity_poly.type
_entity_poly.pdbx_seq_one_letter_code
_entity_poly.pdbx_strand_id
1 'polypeptide(L)'
;MSSCKVLQTDVAASDLERQLKADMKKQSQLSKDGLTMECPSWLNQEYMEQCLRSHYNDNELEILKFQATPCLGKGENYLGVLTRVKVEFLLPSKNVTETRSYVVKSMLQDKIFDEVYGSDVFLCEMIMYEKVIPKLKTLLSDINETEEIFARTVAVDRRRSCLIFEDLNERNYFTVDRLKGLNREIVELMLRKLAKMHAASAVLNERESGYLESFQRGLVSRHNDKNYSVVTGMFDACKKFVAQSPGFQDISQKLEKLKDNYMELCLRVFDPMPNHLNVLNHGDLWSTNIMVKYDPVSGKPLDMIIIDYQFVVWGSPGIDLWYNFNTSLEEDLHLNKQDELIQNYYYTLSDTLKKLSFQGHIPTLHEFHLQLEEKAFYRLHSTCFIQPIHRCIDTGDADFATLIKNTKHAMQFKESCYTKNPYCQRIIRHLLPKFERKGLLCLNQ
;
A
#
# COMPACT_ATOMS: atom_id res chain seq x y z
N MET A 1 13.43 56.27 -12.64
CA MET A 1 14.19 55.32 -11.80
C MET A 1 13.31 54.97 -10.60
N SER A 2 12.75 53.77 -10.55
CA SER A 2 12.07 53.27 -9.35
C SER A 2 12.31 51.78 -9.17
N SER A 3 13.17 51.52 -8.18
CA SER A 3 13.29 50.42 -7.23
C SER A 3 12.47 49.13 -7.45
N CYS A 4 13.24 48.05 -7.50
CA CYS A 4 12.89 46.64 -7.40
C CYS A 4 12.34 46.28 -6.00
N LYS A 5 11.32 45.41 -5.91
CA LYS A 5 10.97 44.67 -4.69
C LYS A 5 10.79 43.19 -5.03
N VAL A 6 11.87 42.45 -4.81
CA VAL A 6 11.88 40.99 -4.60
C VAL A 6 11.51 40.76 -3.14
N LEU A 7 10.32 40.27 -2.83
CA LEU A 7 9.96 39.72 -1.51
C LEU A 7 8.70 38.84 -1.66
N GLN A 8 8.87 37.53 -1.85
CA GLN A 8 7.94 36.46 -1.43
C GLN A 8 8.43 35.07 -1.92
N THR A 9 9.59 34.61 -1.44
CA THR A 9 10.02 33.20 -1.63
C THR A 9 10.68 32.61 -0.38
N ASP A 10 11.19 33.41 0.54
CA ASP A 10 11.96 32.91 1.69
C ASP A 10 11.11 32.45 2.89
N VAL A 11 9.83 32.84 2.95
CA VAL A 11 8.97 32.52 4.12
C VAL A 11 8.51 31.05 4.09
N ALA A 12 8.10 30.53 2.93
CA ALA A 12 7.54 29.17 2.80
C ALA A 12 8.59 28.05 2.99
N ALA A 13 9.82 28.26 2.52
CA ALA A 13 10.93 27.32 2.73
C ALA A 13 11.35 27.28 4.21
N SER A 14 11.34 28.44 4.88
CA SER A 14 11.67 28.55 6.30
C SER A 14 10.62 27.89 7.20
N ASP A 15 9.35 27.93 6.82
CA ASP A 15 8.26 27.29 7.56
C ASP A 15 8.29 25.76 7.42
N LEU A 16 8.58 25.24 6.23
CA LEU A 16 8.76 23.80 6.01
C LEU A 16 9.96 23.24 6.80
N GLU A 17 11.10 23.95 6.80
CA GLU A 17 12.24 23.57 7.64
C GLU A 17 11.94 23.64 9.14
N ARG A 18 11.17 24.64 9.58
CA ARG A 18 10.74 24.76 10.98
C ARG A 18 9.83 23.60 11.37
N GLN A 19 8.96 23.19 10.47
CA GLN A 19 8.02 22.10 10.67
C GLN A 19 8.76 20.75 10.71
N LEU A 20 9.71 20.52 9.80
CA LEU A 20 10.60 19.35 9.82
C LEU A 20 11.43 19.26 11.11
N LYS A 21 12.01 20.38 11.57
CA LYS A 21 12.76 20.44 12.84
C LYS A 21 11.86 20.23 14.06
N ALA A 22 10.62 20.71 14.02
CA ALA A 22 9.63 20.51 15.07
C ALA A 22 9.17 19.04 15.13
N ASP A 23 8.96 18.40 13.99
CA ASP A 23 8.57 16.99 13.88
C ASP A 23 9.69 16.05 14.35
N MET A 24 10.95 16.34 14.00
CA MET A 24 12.12 15.62 14.51
C MET A 24 12.27 15.75 16.03
N LYS A 25 11.99 16.95 16.60
CA LYS A 25 12.08 17.19 18.04
C LYS A 25 10.91 16.54 18.79
N LYS A 26 9.72 16.49 18.19
CA LYS A 26 8.54 15.81 18.74
C LYS A 26 8.71 14.29 18.74
N GLN A 27 9.30 13.72 17.69
CA GLN A 27 9.75 12.31 17.66
C GLN A 27 10.76 11.99 18.76
N SER A 28 11.72 12.89 19.03
CA SER A 28 12.70 12.73 20.12
C SER A 28 12.12 12.87 21.53
N GLN A 29 10.94 13.49 21.70
CA GLN A 29 10.28 13.65 23.01
C GLN A 29 9.26 12.54 23.28
N LEU A 30 8.63 11.98 22.25
CA LEU A 30 7.70 10.83 22.35
C LEU A 30 8.41 9.51 22.75
N SER A 31 9.74 9.46 22.67
CA SER A 31 10.55 8.29 23.03
C SER A 31 10.84 8.13 24.53
N LYS A 32 10.39 9.06 25.39
CA LYS A 32 10.75 9.04 26.83
C LYS A 32 9.78 8.32 27.75
N ASP A 33 8.54 8.05 27.36
CA ASP A 33 7.54 7.43 28.26
C ASP A 33 6.93 6.15 27.67
N GLY A 34 7.38 4.99 28.18
CA GLY A 34 6.81 3.65 28.02
C GLY A 34 7.41 2.81 26.89
N LEU A 35 7.81 1.57 27.16
CA LEU A 35 8.25 0.51 26.23
C LEU A 35 8.86 0.99 24.89
N THR A 36 10.14 1.35 24.91
CA THR A 36 10.97 1.46 23.71
C THR A 36 11.07 0.08 23.06
N MET A 37 10.48 -0.10 21.87
CA MET A 37 10.78 -1.26 21.04
C MET A 37 12.24 -1.18 20.62
N GLU A 38 13.05 -2.07 21.17
CA GLU A 38 14.46 -2.20 20.83
C GLU A 38 14.62 -2.87 19.45
N CYS A 39 15.70 -2.53 18.73
CA CYS A 39 16.04 -3.19 17.48
C CYS A 39 16.25 -4.70 17.73
N PRO A 40 15.92 -5.59 16.78
CA PRO A 40 16.13 -7.02 16.98
C PRO A 40 17.60 -7.32 17.32
N SER A 41 17.86 -8.10 18.36
CA SER A 41 19.22 -8.35 18.85
C SER A 41 20.14 -9.05 17.84
N TRP A 42 19.56 -9.78 16.89
CA TRP A 42 20.29 -10.41 15.78
C TRP A 42 20.69 -9.42 14.69
N LEU A 43 20.08 -8.22 14.64
CA LEU A 43 20.40 -7.18 13.67
C LEU A 43 21.60 -6.37 14.17
N ASN A 44 22.78 -6.89 13.92
CA ASN A 44 24.06 -6.32 14.34
C ASN A 44 24.98 -6.05 13.14
N GLN A 45 26.17 -5.51 13.43
CA GLN A 45 27.18 -5.16 12.43
C GLN A 45 27.61 -6.38 11.58
N GLU A 46 27.91 -7.52 12.23
CA GLU A 46 28.37 -8.74 11.55
C GLU A 46 27.33 -9.25 10.53
N TYR A 47 26.07 -9.30 10.94
CA TYR A 47 24.97 -9.71 10.06
C TYR A 47 24.83 -8.78 8.85
N MET A 48 24.84 -7.46 9.08
CA MET A 48 24.75 -6.50 7.97
C MET A 48 25.96 -6.58 7.05
N GLU A 49 27.16 -6.78 7.58
CA GLU A 49 28.38 -6.94 6.79
C GLU A 49 28.27 -8.14 5.85
N GLN A 50 27.78 -9.29 6.33
CA GLN A 50 27.52 -10.46 5.50
C GLN A 50 26.52 -10.18 4.37
N CYS A 51 25.43 -9.48 4.67
CA CYS A 51 24.43 -9.11 3.67
C CYS A 51 25.04 -8.16 2.62
N LEU A 52 25.82 -7.16 3.03
CA LEU A 52 26.42 -6.19 2.13
C LEU A 52 27.54 -6.80 1.27
N ARG A 53 28.37 -7.69 1.82
CA ARG A 53 29.37 -8.46 1.05
C ARG A 53 28.73 -9.18 -0.13
N SER A 54 27.60 -9.85 0.13
CA SER A 54 26.83 -10.56 -0.90
C SER A 54 26.22 -9.59 -1.92
N HIS A 55 25.65 -8.48 -1.47
CA HIS A 55 25.00 -7.49 -2.32
C HIS A 55 25.98 -6.78 -3.27
N TYR A 56 27.13 -6.35 -2.76
CA TYR A 56 28.17 -5.68 -3.54
C TYR A 56 29.10 -6.64 -4.27
N ASN A 57 28.98 -7.95 -4.05
CA ASN A 57 29.88 -8.98 -4.54
C ASN A 57 31.36 -8.68 -4.18
N ASP A 58 31.58 -8.30 -2.91
CA ASP A 58 32.89 -7.95 -2.35
C ASP A 58 33.04 -8.61 -0.98
N ASN A 59 33.75 -9.74 -0.90
CA ASN A 59 33.94 -10.49 0.35
C ASN A 59 34.84 -9.78 1.36
N GLU A 60 35.60 -8.77 0.93
CA GLU A 60 36.51 -8.00 1.80
C GLU A 60 35.84 -6.72 2.33
N LEU A 61 34.58 -6.45 1.96
CA LEU A 61 33.81 -5.32 2.50
C LEU A 61 33.82 -5.37 4.04
N GLU A 62 34.13 -4.23 4.65
CA GLU A 62 34.21 -4.05 6.11
C GLU A 62 33.32 -2.90 6.54
N ILE A 63 32.44 -3.14 7.52
CA ILE A 63 31.67 -2.08 8.15
C ILE A 63 32.52 -1.40 9.23
N LEU A 64 32.72 -0.09 9.09
CA LEU A 64 33.48 0.76 10.00
C LEU A 64 32.61 1.35 11.11
N LYS A 65 31.36 1.68 10.80
CA LYS A 65 30.37 2.18 11.77
C LYS A 65 29.00 1.58 11.50
N PHE A 66 28.29 1.25 12.58
CA PHE A 66 26.96 0.67 12.54
C PHE A 66 26.04 1.38 13.53
N GLN A 67 24.85 1.75 13.07
CA GLN A 67 23.79 2.30 13.90
C GLN A 67 22.43 1.78 13.44
N ALA A 68 21.69 1.14 14.34
CA ALA A 68 20.31 0.72 14.11
C ALA A 68 19.35 1.56 14.95
N THR A 69 18.28 2.05 14.34
CA THR A 69 17.21 2.81 15.00
C THR A 69 15.84 2.41 14.45
N PRO A 70 14.77 2.36 15.28
CA PRO A 70 13.42 2.14 14.77
C PRO A 70 13.01 3.20 13.73
N CYS A 71 12.35 2.79 12.64
CA CYS A 71 11.91 3.70 11.58
C CYS A 71 10.71 4.57 11.96
N LEU A 72 9.81 4.03 12.79
CA LEU A 72 8.48 4.58 13.07
C LEU A 72 8.25 4.75 14.58
N GLY A 73 7.36 5.68 14.94
CA GLY A 73 6.92 5.88 16.31
C GLY A 73 5.97 4.76 16.77
N LYS A 74 5.58 4.76 18.06
CA LYS A 74 4.55 3.84 18.56
C LYS A 74 3.24 4.02 17.78
N GLY A 75 2.60 2.90 17.41
CA GLY A 75 1.28 2.89 16.76
C GLY A 75 1.28 3.08 15.24
N GLU A 76 2.45 3.29 14.62
CA GLU A 76 2.56 3.46 13.15
C GLU A 76 2.99 2.17 12.43
N ASN A 77 3.37 1.12 13.17
CA ASN A 77 3.71 -0.19 12.62
C ASN A 77 2.48 -1.09 12.62
N TYR A 78 1.83 -1.26 11.46
CA TYR A 78 0.71 -2.19 11.35
C TYR A 78 1.17 -3.66 11.29
N LEU A 79 2.22 -4.00 10.51
CA LEU A 79 2.53 -5.41 10.16
C LEU A 79 4.04 -5.80 10.17
N GLY A 80 4.87 -5.25 11.08
CA GLY A 80 6.28 -5.67 11.24
C GLY A 80 7.20 -4.64 11.92
N VAL A 81 8.44 -5.03 12.25
CA VAL A 81 9.46 -4.08 12.74
C VAL A 81 10.18 -3.50 11.54
N LEU A 82 10.06 -2.19 11.37
CA LEU A 82 10.92 -1.44 10.47
C LEU A 82 12.06 -0.82 11.26
N THR A 83 13.28 -1.24 10.97
CA THR A 83 14.51 -0.72 11.55
C THR A 83 15.35 -0.05 10.47
N ARG A 84 15.72 1.21 10.67
CA ARG A 84 16.68 1.91 9.85
C ARG A 84 18.08 1.55 10.34
N VAL A 85 18.92 1.10 9.43
CA VAL A 85 20.31 0.79 9.71
C VAL A 85 21.20 1.72 8.89
N LYS A 86 21.93 2.59 9.56
CA LYS A 86 22.95 3.43 8.95
C LYS A 86 24.31 2.76 9.13
N VAL A 87 25.03 2.60 8.03
CA VAL A 87 26.37 2.00 8.02
C VAL A 87 27.35 2.87 7.27
N GLU A 88 28.59 2.89 7.76
CA GLU A 88 29.76 3.36 7.03
C GLU A 88 30.62 2.14 6.74
N PHE A 89 30.97 1.90 5.47
CA PHE A 89 31.71 0.70 5.07
C PHE A 89 32.75 1.01 4.00
N LEU A 90 33.84 0.23 4.03
CA LEU A 90 34.88 0.23 3.01
C LEU A 90 34.52 -0.81 1.94
N LEU A 91 34.62 -0.42 0.67
CA LEU A 91 34.60 -1.31 -0.49
C LEU A 91 36.04 -1.42 -1.03
N PRO A 92 36.83 -2.43 -0.61
CA PRO A 92 38.20 -2.58 -1.07
C PRO A 92 38.30 -2.74 -2.58
N SER A 93 37.36 -3.43 -3.22
CA SER A 93 37.30 -3.60 -4.67
C SER A 93 37.29 -2.29 -5.46
N LYS A 94 36.78 -1.21 -4.86
CA LYS A 94 36.70 0.14 -5.45
C LYS A 94 37.61 1.15 -4.78
N ASN A 95 38.25 0.78 -3.66
CA ASN A 95 38.99 1.68 -2.79
C ASN A 95 38.19 2.92 -2.37
N VAL A 96 36.92 2.72 -1.99
CA VAL A 96 35.99 3.79 -1.61
C VAL A 96 35.34 3.47 -0.27
N THR A 97 35.20 4.47 0.59
CA THR A 97 34.35 4.42 1.79
C THR A 97 33.00 5.07 1.47
N GLU A 98 31.91 4.35 1.77
CA GLU A 98 30.55 4.85 1.60
C GLU A 98 29.81 4.91 2.93
N THR A 99 28.88 5.87 3.05
CA THR A 99 27.87 5.88 4.11
C THR A 99 26.50 5.76 3.46
N ARG A 100 25.73 4.78 3.91
CA ARG A 100 24.38 4.48 3.40
C ARG A 100 23.43 4.11 4.53
N SER A 101 22.15 4.27 4.26
CA SER A 101 21.07 3.83 5.13
C SER A 101 20.26 2.74 4.43
N TYR A 102 19.86 1.76 5.22
CA TYR A 102 19.05 0.63 4.79
C TYR A 102 17.81 0.52 5.67
N VAL A 103 16.71 0.02 5.11
CA VAL A 103 15.51 -0.31 5.86
C VAL A 103 15.42 -1.83 5.99
N VAL A 104 15.44 -2.31 7.22
CA VAL A 104 15.26 -3.71 7.57
C VAL A 104 13.83 -3.92 8.01
N LYS A 105 13.06 -4.66 7.22
CA LYS A 105 11.71 -5.13 7.57
C LYS A 105 11.83 -6.56 8.06
N SER A 106 11.49 -6.77 9.33
CA SER A 106 11.44 -8.11 9.92
C SER A 106 10.08 -8.38 10.54
N MET A 107 9.65 -9.63 10.50
CA MET A 107 8.45 -10.04 11.24
C MET A 107 8.67 -9.79 12.74
N LEU A 108 7.80 -8.97 13.32
CA LEU A 108 7.53 -9.14 14.75
C LEU A 108 6.93 -10.52 14.92
N GLN A 109 7.29 -11.22 15.99
CA GLN A 109 6.45 -12.28 16.53
C GLN A 109 5.19 -11.66 17.17
N ASP A 110 4.46 -10.82 16.43
CA ASP A 110 3.14 -10.41 16.84
C ASP A 110 2.22 -11.59 16.59
N LYS A 111 2.05 -12.39 17.66
CA LYS A 111 1.21 -13.58 17.66
C LYS A 111 -0.16 -13.31 17.08
N ILE A 112 -0.70 -12.10 17.23
CA ILE A 112 -2.03 -11.75 16.73
C ILE A 112 -2.02 -11.67 15.19
N PHE A 113 -0.99 -11.09 14.57
CA PHE A 113 -0.88 -11.05 13.11
C PHE A 113 -0.65 -12.44 12.53
N ASP A 114 0.27 -13.20 13.09
CA ASP A 114 0.50 -14.59 12.68
C ASP A 114 -0.75 -15.45 12.87
N GLU A 115 -1.52 -15.23 13.95
CA GLU A 115 -2.79 -15.91 14.15
C GLU A 115 -3.80 -15.56 13.08
N VAL A 116 -3.90 -14.29 12.68
CA VAL A 116 -4.97 -13.78 11.80
C VAL A 116 -4.67 -13.92 10.32
N TYR A 117 -3.43 -13.69 9.89
CA TYR A 117 -3.02 -13.73 8.49
C TYR A 117 -2.11 -14.92 8.15
N GLY A 118 -1.56 -15.59 9.17
CA GLY A 118 -0.59 -16.67 8.99
C GLY A 118 0.80 -16.16 8.65
N SER A 119 1.80 -17.04 8.77
CA SER A 119 3.18 -16.76 8.34
C SER A 119 3.32 -16.58 6.83
N ASP A 120 2.29 -16.94 6.06
CA ASP A 120 2.31 -16.94 4.60
C ASP A 120 2.36 -15.54 4.00
N VAL A 121 1.77 -14.53 4.64
CA VAL A 121 1.78 -13.15 4.11
C VAL A 121 3.21 -12.60 4.02
N PHE A 122 4.03 -12.84 5.04
CA PHE A 122 5.42 -12.45 4.99
C PHE A 122 6.22 -13.30 3.99
N LEU A 123 5.94 -14.61 3.91
CA LEU A 123 6.55 -15.48 2.91
C LEU A 123 6.21 -15.02 1.47
N CYS A 124 4.99 -14.54 1.23
CA CYS A 124 4.58 -13.95 -0.03
C CYS A 124 5.42 -12.72 -0.37
N GLU A 125 5.57 -11.78 0.56
CA GLU A 125 6.42 -10.58 0.34
C GLU A 125 7.87 -10.96 0.01
N MET A 126 8.42 -11.97 0.70
CA MET A 126 9.76 -12.48 0.40
C MET A 126 9.87 -13.10 -0.99
N ILE A 127 8.88 -13.91 -1.40
CA ILE A 127 8.83 -14.49 -2.75
C ILE A 127 8.74 -13.38 -3.79
N MET A 128 7.98 -12.32 -3.53
CA MET A 128 7.87 -11.17 -4.42
C MET A 128 9.22 -10.53 -4.69
N TYR A 129 9.96 -10.15 -3.65
CA TYR A 129 11.26 -9.50 -3.82
C TYR A 129 12.37 -10.44 -4.30
N GLU A 130 12.36 -11.71 -3.90
CA GLU A 130 13.39 -12.68 -4.27
C GLU A 130 13.23 -13.20 -5.71
N LYS A 131 11.99 -13.43 -6.15
CA LYS A 131 11.71 -14.20 -7.39
C LYS A 131 10.85 -13.47 -8.39
N VAL A 132 9.73 -12.88 -7.98
CA VAL A 132 8.74 -12.34 -8.93
C VAL A 132 9.18 -11.00 -9.49
N ILE A 133 9.48 -10.03 -8.62
CA ILE A 133 9.89 -8.66 -9.02
C ILE A 133 11.11 -8.67 -9.94
N PRO A 134 12.18 -9.46 -9.69
CA PRO A 134 13.29 -9.57 -10.64
C PRO A 134 12.84 -9.98 -12.04
N LYS A 135 11.95 -10.97 -12.16
CA LYS A 135 11.41 -11.41 -13.47
C LYS A 135 10.56 -10.32 -14.13
N LEU A 136 9.73 -9.61 -13.36
CA LEU A 136 8.95 -8.48 -13.87
C LEU A 136 9.87 -7.35 -14.39
N LYS A 137 10.95 -7.05 -13.66
CA LYS A 137 11.97 -6.07 -14.09
C LYS A 137 12.65 -6.50 -15.39
N THR A 138 13.00 -7.78 -15.52
CA THR A 138 13.58 -8.32 -16.77
C THR A 138 12.62 -8.14 -17.95
N LEU A 139 11.35 -8.56 -17.81
CA LEU A 139 10.35 -8.42 -18.87
C LEU A 139 10.18 -6.96 -19.33
N LEU A 140 10.11 -6.02 -18.39
CA LEU A 140 10.00 -4.60 -18.72
C LEU A 140 11.29 -4.07 -19.37
N SER A 141 12.46 -4.48 -18.89
CA SER A 141 13.73 -4.10 -19.51
C SER A 141 13.87 -4.60 -20.95
N ASP A 142 13.34 -5.79 -21.27
CA ASP A 142 13.39 -6.37 -22.62
C ASP A 142 12.66 -5.50 -23.67
N ILE A 143 11.71 -4.67 -23.22
CA ILE A 143 10.99 -3.70 -24.07
C ILE A 143 11.48 -2.26 -23.87
N ASN A 144 12.66 -2.08 -23.28
CA ASN A 144 13.28 -0.79 -22.96
C ASN A 144 12.47 0.09 -22.00
N GLU A 145 11.62 -0.50 -21.14
CA GLU A 145 10.95 0.24 -20.07
C GLU A 145 11.90 0.40 -18.88
N THR A 146 12.40 1.61 -18.69
CA THR A 146 13.42 1.95 -17.66
C THR A 146 12.83 2.56 -16.39
N GLU A 147 11.51 2.69 -16.31
CA GLU A 147 10.83 3.32 -15.18
C GLU A 147 10.95 2.42 -13.94
N GLU A 148 11.48 2.97 -12.83
CA GLU A 148 11.67 2.20 -11.60
C GLU A 148 10.33 2.10 -10.84
N ILE A 149 9.75 0.91 -10.81
CA ILE A 149 8.45 0.67 -10.17
C ILE A 149 8.60 0.21 -8.71
N PHE A 150 9.63 -0.59 -8.46
CA PHE A 150 9.81 -1.35 -7.23
C PHE A 150 11.02 -0.85 -6.43
N ALA A 151 10.94 -0.91 -5.11
CA ALA A 151 12.10 -0.71 -4.25
C ALA A 151 13.26 -1.67 -4.60
N ARG A 152 14.49 -1.24 -4.30
CA ARG A 152 15.68 -2.09 -4.47
C ARG A 152 15.89 -2.93 -3.22
N THR A 153 15.93 -4.24 -3.42
CA THR A 153 16.19 -5.21 -2.36
C THR A 153 17.68 -5.48 -2.28
N VAL A 154 18.21 -5.38 -1.07
CA VAL A 154 19.61 -5.68 -0.74
C VAL A 154 19.74 -7.17 -0.39
N ALA A 155 18.85 -7.69 0.45
CA ALA A 155 18.85 -9.09 0.87
C ALA A 155 17.46 -9.59 1.26
N VAL A 156 17.27 -10.90 1.10
CA VAL A 156 16.10 -11.66 1.56
C VAL A 156 16.61 -12.80 2.43
N ASP A 157 16.40 -12.75 3.75
CA ASP A 157 16.82 -13.80 4.70
C ASP A 157 15.59 -14.58 5.21
N ARG A 158 15.29 -15.69 4.53
CA ARG A 158 14.18 -16.60 4.86
C ARG A 158 14.30 -17.24 6.24
N ARG A 159 15.51 -17.39 6.79
CA ARG A 159 15.70 -18.01 8.12
C ARG A 159 15.28 -17.06 9.24
N ARG A 160 15.48 -15.76 9.04
CA ARG A 160 15.15 -14.72 10.00
C ARG A 160 13.82 -14.02 9.71
N SER A 161 13.12 -14.42 8.65
CA SER A 161 11.96 -13.70 8.14
C SER A 161 12.25 -12.20 8.03
N CYS A 162 13.27 -11.88 7.22
CA CYS A 162 13.82 -10.53 7.11
C CYS A 162 14.00 -10.12 5.64
N LEU A 163 13.67 -8.87 5.35
CA LEU A 163 13.91 -8.18 4.09
C LEU A 163 14.74 -6.93 4.36
N ILE A 164 15.77 -6.70 3.53
CA ILE A 164 16.62 -5.52 3.61
C ILE A 164 16.48 -4.74 2.30
N PHE A 165 16.17 -3.46 2.41
CA PHE A 165 16.00 -2.54 1.29
C PHE A 165 16.99 -1.38 1.41
N GLU A 166 17.31 -0.75 0.27
CA GLU A 166 17.86 0.62 0.30
C GLU A 166 16.87 1.55 1.01
N ASP A 167 17.37 2.52 1.80
CA ASP A 167 16.50 3.54 2.36
C ASP A 167 16.11 4.57 1.28
N LEU A 168 14.86 4.52 0.85
CA LEU A 168 14.31 5.41 -0.17
C LEU A 168 14.35 6.89 0.25
N ASN A 169 14.44 7.20 1.56
CA ASN A 169 14.63 8.57 2.03
C ASN A 169 15.97 9.16 1.59
N GLU A 170 17.03 8.36 1.44
CA GLU A 170 18.33 8.84 0.90
C GLU A 170 18.23 9.27 -0.56
N ARG A 171 17.18 8.81 -1.25
CA ARG A 171 16.88 9.14 -2.65
C ARG A 171 15.78 10.20 -2.77
N ASN A 172 15.40 10.84 -1.65
CA ASN A 172 14.36 11.87 -1.53
C ASN A 172 12.94 11.41 -1.90
N TYR A 173 12.63 10.13 -1.64
CA TYR A 173 11.25 9.64 -1.69
C TYR A 173 10.63 9.73 -0.30
N PHE A 174 9.37 10.17 -0.22
CA PHE A 174 8.63 10.32 1.03
C PHE A 174 7.21 9.79 0.89
N THR A 175 6.64 9.31 1.99
CA THR A 175 5.23 8.88 2.04
C THR A 175 4.28 10.06 1.84
N VAL A 176 3.14 9.82 1.20
CA VAL A 176 2.10 10.86 1.05
C VAL A 176 1.29 11.00 2.35
N ASP A 177 0.86 12.23 2.64
CA ASP A 177 -0.11 12.48 3.71
C ASP A 177 -1.45 11.78 3.40
N ARG A 178 -1.68 10.66 4.06
CA ARG A 178 -2.89 9.84 3.90
C ARG A 178 -4.19 10.60 4.18
N LEU A 179 -4.17 11.68 4.97
CA LEU A 179 -5.38 12.46 5.26
C LEU A 179 -5.73 13.40 4.10
N LYS A 180 -4.73 13.91 3.37
CA LYS A 180 -4.94 14.71 2.15
C LYS A 180 -5.35 13.82 0.97
N GLY A 181 -4.70 12.67 0.83
CA GLY A 181 -4.90 11.78 -0.30
C GLY A 181 -4.01 12.12 -1.49
N LEU A 182 -4.13 11.32 -2.54
CA LEU A 182 -3.32 11.40 -3.75
C LEU A 182 -3.94 12.40 -4.71
N ASN A 183 -3.16 13.41 -5.08
CA ASN A 183 -3.52 14.37 -6.12
C ASN A 183 -3.40 13.76 -7.51
N ARG A 184 -3.88 14.50 -8.52
CA ARG A 184 -3.94 14.03 -9.91
C ARG A 184 -2.58 13.58 -10.46
N GLU A 185 -1.54 14.39 -10.27
CA GLU A 185 -0.20 14.11 -10.81
C GLU A 185 0.39 12.83 -10.20
N ILE A 186 0.22 12.60 -8.89
CA ILE A 186 0.68 11.38 -8.22
C ILE A 186 -0.11 10.16 -8.72
N VAL A 187 -1.44 10.29 -8.87
CA VAL A 187 -2.30 9.20 -9.32
C VAL A 187 -1.96 8.77 -10.75
N GLU A 188 -1.67 9.71 -11.64
CA GLU A 188 -1.26 9.39 -13.01
C GLU A 188 0.08 8.64 -13.05
N LEU A 189 1.07 9.02 -12.22
CA LEU A 189 2.32 8.27 -12.07
C LEU A 189 2.05 6.85 -11.54
N MET A 190 1.20 6.74 -10.51
CA MET A 190 0.84 5.46 -9.90
C MET A 190 0.18 4.53 -10.91
N LEU A 191 -0.83 5.00 -11.63
CA LEU A 191 -1.57 4.19 -12.60
C LEU A 191 -0.69 3.74 -13.76
N ARG A 192 0.23 4.58 -14.22
CA ARG A 192 1.20 4.21 -15.25
C ARG A 192 2.10 3.06 -14.78
N LYS A 193 2.69 3.18 -13.59
CA LYS A 193 3.58 2.15 -13.01
C LYS A 193 2.83 0.87 -12.67
N LEU A 194 1.64 0.98 -12.10
CA LEU A 194 0.76 -0.14 -11.78
C LEU A 194 0.36 -0.90 -13.05
N ALA A 195 -0.04 -0.20 -14.12
CA ALA A 195 -0.38 -0.81 -15.40
C ALA A 195 0.79 -1.61 -15.99
N LYS A 196 2.01 -1.08 -15.90
CA LYS A 196 3.22 -1.79 -16.34
C LYS A 196 3.49 -3.06 -15.51
N MET A 197 3.35 -2.97 -14.20
CA MET A 197 3.46 -4.13 -13.30
C MET A 197 2.41 -5.20 -13.62
N HIS A 198 1.15 -4.79 -13.83
CA HIS A 198 0.04 -5.67 -14.18
C HIS A 198 0.20 -6.33 -15.55
N ALA A 199 0.67 -5.58 -16.56
CA ALA A 199 0.97 -6.15 -17.88
C ALA A 199 2.10 -7.18 -17.79
N ALA A 200 3.20 -6.84 -17.11
CA ALA A 200 4.34 -7.73 -16.94
C ALA A 200 3.96 -9.01 -16.17
N SER A 201 3.08 -8.91 -15.16
CA SER A 201 2.65 -10.08 -14.40
C SER A 201 1.71 -10.99 -15.19
N ALA A 202 0.80 -10.44 -16.01
CA ALA A 202 -0.02 -11.24 -16.93
C ALA A 202 0.86 -12.08 -17.89
N VAL A 203 1.86 -11.43 -18.49
CA VAL A 203 2.81 -12.08 -19.40
C VAL A 203 3.68 -13.10 -18.68
N LEU A 204 4.15 -12.79 -17.46
CA LEU A 204 4.93 -13.72 -16.66
C LEU A 204 4.12 -14.99 -16.35
N ASN A 205 2.85 -14.84 -15.95
CA ASN A 205 1.98 -15.97 -15.65
C ASN A 205 1.74 -16.86 -16.89
N GLU A 206 1.51 -16.25 -18.05
CA GLU A 206 1.38 -16.96 -19.34
C GLU A 206 2.64 -17.77 -19.66
N ARG A 207 3.82 -17.15 -19.54
CA ARG A 207 5.12 -17.79 -19.86
C ARG A 207 5.52 -18.86 -18.86
N GLU A 208 5.08 -18.75 -17.61
CA GLU A 208 5.42 -19.70 -16.53
C GLU A 208 4.26 -20.63 -16.15
N SER A 209 3.39 -20.93 -17.11
CA SER A 209 2.34 -21.96 -16.97
C SER A 209 1.46 -21.79 -15.72
N GLY A 210 1.01 -20.56 -15.45
CA GLY A 210 0.12 -20.29 -14.32
C GLY A 210 0.82 -20.12 -12.97
N TYR A 211 2.14 -19.92 -12.94
CA TYR A 211 2.92 -19.81 -11.70
C TYR A 211 2.32 -18.83 -10.67
N LEU A 212 1.80 -17.69 -11.14
CA LEU A 212 1.26 -16.63 -10.28
C LEU A 212 -0.17 -16.93 -9.78
N GLU A 213 -0.87 -17.93 -10.33
CA GLU A 213 -2.22 -18.31 -9.88
C GLU A 213 -2.23 -18.90 -8.46
N SER A 214 -1.04 -19.27 -7.96
CA SER A 214 -0.83 -19.75 -6.59
C SER A 214 -0.96 -18.65 -5.53
N PHE A 215 -0.88 -17.36 -5.92
CA PHE A 215 -1.08 -16.22 -5.02
C PHE A 215 -2.58 -15.97 -4.77
N GLN A 216 -3.18 -16.74 -3.85
CA GLN A 216 -4.62 -16.72 -3.54
C GLN A 216 -4.92 -16.14 -2.14
N ARG A 217 -3.90 -15.65 -1.44
CA ARG A 217 -3.97 -15.22 -0.02
C ARG A 217 -3.79 -13.71 0.11
N GLY A 218 -4.64 -12.95 -0.58
CA GLY A 218 -4.70 -11.49 -0.44
C GLY A 218 -5.29 -11.04 0.89
N LEU A 219 -5.62 -9.75 0.99
CA LEU A 219 -6.21 -9.12 2.19
C LEU A 219 -7.44 -9.86 2.72
N VAL A 220 -8.21 -10.47 1.82
CA VAL A 220 -9.34 -11.37 2.12
C VAL A 220 -9.18 -12.60 1.23
N SER A 221 -9.37 -13.79 1.79
CA SER A 221 -9.12 -15.04 1.07
C SER A 221 -10.03 -16.17 1.53
N ARG A 222 -10.45 -17.02 0.58
CA ARG A 222 -11.19 -18.26 0.89
C ARG A 222 -10.37 -19.26 1.70
N HIS A 223 -9.05 -19.09 1.75
CA HIS A 223 -8.13 -19.97 2.47
C HIS A 223 -7.85 -19.55 3.91
N ASN A 224 -8.35 -18.37 4.33
CA ASN A 224 -8.12 -17.85 5.67
C ASN A 224 -9.34 -17.06 6.16
N ASP A 225 -10.13 -17.66 7.04
CA ASP A 225 -11.33 -17.07 7.63
C ASP A 225 -11.05 -16.23 8.88
N LYS A 226 -9.83 -16.29 9.42
CA LYS A 226 -9.49 -15.67 10.71
C LYS A 226 -9.51 -14.14 10.64
N ASN A 227 -9.24 -13.56 9.47
CA ASN A 227 -9.33 -12.12 9.21
C ASN A 227 -10.77 -11.63 8.93
N TYR A 228 -11.75 -12.53 8.77
CA TYR A 228 -13.14 -12.14 8.50
C TYR A 228 -13.71 -11.28 9.63
N SER A 229 -13.29 -11.54 10.88
CA SER A 229 -13.70 -10.78 12.05
C SER A 229 -13.37 -9.28 11.96
N VAL A 230 -12.24 -8.93 11.33
CA VAL A 230 -11.85 -7.53 11.06
C VAL A 230 -12.86 -6.90 10.10
N VAL A 231 -13.10 -7.59 8.98
CA VAL A 231 -13.96 -7.15 7.89
C VAL A 231 -15.40 -6.99 8.37
N THR A 232 -15.92 -7.93 9.16
CA THR A 232 -17.26 -7.85 9.75
C THR A 232 -17.37 -6.81 10.85
N GLY A 233 -16.32 -6.60 11.64
CA GLY A 233 -16.31 -5.59 12.71
C GLY A 233 -16.43 -4.16 12.17
N MET A 234 -15.72 -3.86 11.08
CA MET A 234 -15.84 -2.56 10.40
C MET A 234 -17.19 -2.40 9.71
N PHE A 235 -17.73 -3.48 9.17
CA PHE A 235 -19.08 -3.52 8.59
C PHE A 235 -20.15 -3.15 9.64
N ASP A 236 -20.10 -3.76 10.83
CA ASP A 236 -21.04 -3.45 11.91
C ASP A 236 -20.91 -2.00 12.40
N ALA A 237 -19.68 -1.45 12.49
CA ALA A 237 -19.47 -0.05 12.84
C ALA A 237 -20.05 0.92 11.78
N CYS A 238 -19.87 0.63 10.49
CA CYS A 238 -20.50 1.40 9.41
C CYS A 238 -22.03 1.35 9.51
N LYS A 239 -22.60 0.15 9.70
CA LYS A 239 -24.05 -0.02 9.85
C LYS A 239 -24.61 0.84 10.97
N LYS A 240 -23.94 0.87 12.12
CA LYS A 240 -24.33 1.71 13.26
C LYS A 240 -24.31 3.20 12.90
N PHE A 241 -23.25 3.66 12.24
CA PHE A 241 -23.15 5.04 11.76
C PHE A 241 -24.27 5.41 10.77
N VAL A 242 -24.59 4.51 9.84
CA VAL A 242 -25.65 4.72 8.84
C VAL A 242 -27.03 4.73 9.51
N ALA A 243 -27.30 3.82 10.46
CA ALA A 243 -28.54 3.78 11.22
C ALA A 243 -28.81 5.07 12.01
N GLN A 244 -27.74 5.73 12.47
CA GLN A 244 -27.81 7.00 13.20
C GLN A 244 -27.84 8.23 12.27
N SER A 245 -27.69 8.05 10.96
CA SER A 245 -27.65 9.16 10.00
C SER A 245 -29.07 9.48 9.48
N PRO A 246 -29.57 10.71 9.67
CA PRO A 246 -30.89 11.11 9.17
C PRO A 246 -31.01 10.94 7.65
N GLY A 247 -32.10 10.33 7.18
CA GLY A 247 -32.34 10.09 5.75
C GLY A 247 -31.73 8.79 5.20
N PHE A 248 -31.10 7.97 6.04
CA PHE A 248 -30.47 6.70 5.63
C PHE A 248 -31.19 5.45 6.17
N GLN A 249 -32.42 5.57 6.67
CA GLN A 249 -33.16 4.46 7.28
C GLN A 249 -33.33 3.27 6.32
N ASP A 250 -33.66 3.51 5.05
CA ASP A 250 -33.83 2.43 4.05
C ASP A 250 -32.50 1.74 3.72
N ILE A 251 -31.42 2.52 3.57
CA ILE A 251 -30.07 1.99 3.32
C ILE A 251 -29.59 1.18 4.53
N SER A 252 -29.87 1.65 5.75
CA SER A 252 -29.55 0.93 6.99
C SER A 252 -30.22 -0.45 7.02
N GLN A 253 -31.50 -0.55 6.65
CA GLN A 253 -32.20 -1.84 6.57
C GLN A 253 -31.60 -2.77 5.51
N LYS A 254 -31.13 -2.23 4.38
CA LYS A 254 -30.47 -3.04 3.34
C LYS A 254 -29.10 -3.55 3.79
N LEU A 255 -28.30 -2.71 4.44
CA LEU A 255 -27.04 -3.15 5.05
C LEU A 255 -27.27 -4.21 6.13
N GLU A 256 -28.36 -4.12 6.90
CA GLU A 256 -28.72 -5.19 7.86
C GLU A 256 -28.95 -6.53 7.14
N LYS A 257 -29.75 -6.54 6.07
CA LYS A 257 -30.02 -7.74 5.27
C LYS A 257 -28.77 -8.31 4.59
N LEU A 258 -27.82 -7.44 4.20
CA LEU A 258 -26.58 -7.84 3.54
C LEU A 258 -25.63 -8.61 4.46
N LYS A 259 -25.77 -8.48 5.79
CA LYS A 259 -24.82 -8.99 6.79
C LYS A 259 -24.40 -10.43 6.55
N ASP A 260 -25.36 -11.31 6.30
CA ASP A 260 -25.10 -12.76 6.19
C ASP A 260 -24.38 -13.14 4.90
N ASN A 261 -24.43 -12.29 3.86
CA ASN A 261 -23.80 -12.51 2.56
C ASN A 261 -22.57 -11.62 2.33
N TYR A 262 -22.35 -10.63 3.19
CA TYR A 262 -21.32 -9.61 3.04
C TYR A 262 -19.92 -10.21 2.85
N MET A 263 -19.58 -11.22 3.65
CA MET A 263 -18.27 -11.86 3.57
C MET A 263 -18.09 -12.62 2.25
N GLU A 264 -19.11 -13.34 1.79
CA GLU A 264 -19.05 -14.03 0.49
C GLU A 264 -18.93 -13.04 -0.67
N LEU A 265 -19.63 -11.90 -0.62
CA LEU A 265 -19.49 -10.84 -1.63
C LEU A 265 -18.07 -10.24 -1.64
N CYS A 266 -17.46 -10.05 -0.47
CA CYS A 266 -16.05 -9.67 -0.37
C CYS A 266 -15.14 -10.74 -1.01
N LEU A 267 -15.35 -12.03 -0.74
CA LEU A 267 -14.53 -13.11 -1.27
C LEU A 267 -14.61 -13.20 -2.80
N ARG A 268 -15.81 -13.05 -3.37
CA ARG A 268 -16.02 -13.05 -4.83
C ARG A 268 -15.25 -11.96 -5.57
N VAL A 269 -14.90 -10.85 -4.90
CA VAL A 269 -14.03 -9.84 -5.51
C VAL A 269 -12.67 -10.43 -5.86
N PHE A 270 -12.12 -11.26 -4.98
CA PHE A 270 -10.77 -11.82 -5.11
C PHE A 270 -10.70 -13.07 -5.99
N ASP A 271 -11.83 -13.69 -6.32
CA ASP A 271 -11.85 -14.85 -7.21
C ASP A 271 -11.39 -14.46 -8.64
N PRO A 272 -10.38 -15.14 -9.22
CA PRO A 272 -10.02 -14.96 -10.62
C PRO A 272 -11.17 -15.33 -11.56
N MET A 273 -11.25 -14.64 -12.70
CA MET A 273 -12.29 -14.91 -13.71
C MET A 273 -11.65 -15.48 -14.97
N PRO A 274 -11.88 -16.76 -15.33
CA PRO A 274 -11.12 -17.46 -16.37
C PRO A 274 -11.11 -16.80 -17.76
N ASN A 275 -12.13 -16.03 -18.11
CA ASN A 275 -12.27 -15.38 -19.43
C ASN A 275 -11.92 -13.89 -19.41
N HIS A 276 -11.38 -13.40 -18.28
CA HIS A 276 -11.05 -12.00 -18.08
C HIS A 276 -9.54 -11.84 -18.00
N LEU A 277 -9.09 -10.59 -18.16
CA LEU A 277 -7.69 -10.28 -17.90
C LEU A 277 -7.45 -10.36 -16.39
N ASN A 278 -6.68 -11.36 -15.96
CA ASN A 278 -6.17 -11.46 -14.59
C ASN A 278 -4.70 -11.05 -14.54
N VAL A 279 -4.31 -10.45 -13.43
CA VAL A 279 -2.98 -9.91 -13.17
C VAL A 279 -2.58 -10.23 -11.73
N LEU A 280 -1.30 -10.11 -11.42
CA LEU A 280 -0.86 -10.10 -10.03
C LEU A 280 -1.05 -8.70 -9.46
N ASN A 281 -2.05 -8.56 -8.60
CA ASN A 281 -2.37 -7.33 -7.89
C ASN A 281 -1.44 -7.16 -6.68
N HIS A 282 -1.19 -5.91 -6.31
CA HIS A 282 -0.57 -5.53 -5.04
C HIS A 282 -1.42 -5.95 -3.84
N GLY A 283 -2.74 -5.81 -3.94
CA GLY A 283 -3.75 -6.23 -2.96
C GLY A 283 -3.94 -5.29 -1.76
N ASP A 284 -3.02 -4.33 -1.57
CA ASP A 284 -3.11 -3.27 -0.56
C ASP A 284 -2.50 -1.95 -1.07
N LEU A 285 -2.90 -1.49 -2.27
CA LEU A 285 -2.31 -0.29 -2.88
C LEU A 285 -2.96 0.99 -2.36
N TRP A 286 -2.64 1.40 -1.13
CA TRP A 286 -3.06 2.68 -0.55
C TRP A 286 -1.92 3.69 -0.46
N SER A 287 -2.23 4.93 -0.06
CA SER A 287 -1.32 6.08 -0.12
C SER A 287 -0.01 5.93 0.65
N THR A 288 0.04 5.12 1.70
CA THR A 288 1.28 4.90 2.48
C THR A 288 2.19 3.84 1.87
N ASN A 289 1.66 2.99 0.99
CA ASN A 289 2.42 1.99 0.23
C ASN A 289 2.98 2.58 -1.09
N ILE A 290 2.96 3.91 -1.18
CA ILE A 290 3.52 4.69 -2.28
C ILE A 290 4.46 5.74 -1.67
N MET A 291 5.71 5.75 -2.13
CA MET A 291 6.66 6.81 -1.80
C MET A 291 6.93 7.67 -3.02
N VAL A 292 6.82 8.99 -2.87
CA VAL A 292 6.89 9.96 -3.95
C VAL A 292 8.14 10.83 -3.80
N LYS A 293 8.82 11.05 -4.91
CA LYS A 293 9.91 12.01 -5.01
C LYS A 293 9.38 13.30 -5.61
N TYR A 294 9.70 14.42 -4.99
CA TYR A 294 9.24 15.75 -5.43
C TYR A 294 10.39 16.57 -5.99
N ASP A 295 10.06 17.43 -6.93
CA ASP A 295 10.94 18.49 -7.40
C ASP A 295 11.11 19.54 -6.30
N PRO A 296 12.33 19.82 -5.84
CA PRO A 296 12.55 20.76 -4.72
C PRO A 296 12.10 22.19 -5.00
N VAL A 297 11.98 22.60 -6.27
CA VAL A 297 11.67 23.99 -6.65
C VAL A 297 10.18 24.18 -6.86
N SER A 298 9.55 23.32 -7.65
CA SER A 298 8.13 23.40 -8.01
C SER A 298 7.21 22.67 -7.05
N GLY A 299 7.74 21.75 -6.23
CA GLY A 299 6.95 20.87 -5.35
C GLY A 299 6.15 19.80 -6.09
N LYS A 300 6.36 19.64 -7.41
CA LYS A 300 5.65 18.65 -8.23
C LYS A 300 6.22 17.25 -8.05
N PRO A 301 5.41 16.18 -8.14
CA PRO A 301 5.92 14.82 -8.10
C PRO A 301 6.73 14.52 -9.37
N LEU A 302 7.98 14.09 -9.19
CA LEU A 302 8.89 13.68 -10.27
C LEU A 302 8.80 12.19 -10.55
N ASP A 303 8.71 11.39 -9.50
CA ASP A 303 8.70 9.94 -9.58
C ASP A 303 8.03 9.32 -8.35
N MET A 304 7.72 8.03 -8.40
CA MET A 304 7.23 7.29 -7.25
C MET A 304 7.61 5.81 -7.29
N ILE A 305 7.68 5.20 -6.11
CA ILE A 305 7.96 3.78 -5.90
C ILE A 305 6.80 3.14 -5.15
N ILE A 306 6.37 1.96 -5.62
CA ILE A 306 5.40 1.11 -4.91
C ILE A 306 6.19 0.19 -3.96
N ILE A 307 5.73 0.09 -2.72
CA ILE A 307 6.35 -0.71 -1.67
C ILE A 307 5.30 -1.59 -0.96
N ASP A 308 5.77 -2.58 -0.21
CA ASP A 308 4.95 -3.44 0.66
C ASP A 308 4.01 -4.44 -0.08
N TYR A 309 4.61 -5.45 -0.70
CA TYR A 309 3.93 -6.46 -1.52
C TYR A 309 3.42 -7.67 -0.70
N GLN A 310 2.90 -7.43 0.50
CA GLN A 310 2.52 -8.50 1.42
C GLN A 310 1.17 -9.18 1.05
N PHE A 311 0.22 -8.43 0.49
CA PHE A 311 -1.13 -8.93 0.18
C PHE A 311 -1.34 -9.26 -1.31
N VAL A 312 -0.26 -9.59 -2.02
CA VAL A 312 -0.33 -9.86 -3.46
C VAL A 312 -1.30 -11.00 -3.77
N VAL A 313 -2.10 -10.81 -4.81
CA VAL A 313 -3.16 -11.75 -5.19
C VAL A 313 -3.37 -11.77 -6.69
N TRP A 314 -3.48 -12.96 -7.25
CA TRP A 314 -3.82 -13.15 -8.66
C TRP A 314 -5.33 -12.96 -8.85
N GLY A 315 -5.73 -12.10 -9.78
CA GLY A 315 -7.13 -11.84 -10.06
C GLY A 315 -7.36 -10.60 -10.91
N SER A 316 -8.59 -10.06 -10.87
CA SER A 316 -8.96 -8.87 -11.64
C SER A 316 -8.12 -7.65 -11.26
N PRO A 317 -7.65 -6.82 -12.22
CA PRO A 317 -7.03 -5.52 -11.95
C PRO A 317 -7.92 -4.57 -11.12
N GLY A 318 -9.22 -4.85 -11.07
CA GLY A 318 -10.18 -4.11 -10.25
C GLY A 318 -9.91 -4.20 -8.75
N ILE A 319 -9.12 -5.18 -8.28
CA ILE A 319 -8.71 -5.26 -6.88
C ILE A 319 -7.90 -4.01 -6.52
N ASP A 320 -6.77 -3.75 -7.19
CA ASP A 320 -5.96 -2.56 -6.87
C ASP A 320 -6.65 -1.24 -7.25
N LEU A 321 -7.34 -1.20 -8.39
CA LEU A 321 -8.00 0.02 -8.86
C LEU A 321 -9.13 0.44 -7.92
N TRP A 322 -10.07 -0.45 -7.59
CA TRP A 322 -11.16 -0.10 -6.68
C TRP A 322 -10.69 0.13 -5.26
N TYR A 323 -9.63 -0.55 -4.83
CA TYR A 323 -9.00 -0.26 -3.54
C TYR A 323 -8.49 1.18 -3.50
N ASN A 324 -7.52 1.51 -4.35
CA ASN A 324 -6.85 2.81 -4.33
C ASN A 324 -7.84 3.96 -4.57
N PHE A 325 -8.72 3.81 -5.57
CA PHE A 325 -9.67 4.86 -5.94
C PHE A 325 -10.64 5.22 -4.82
N ASN A 326 -10.92 4.29 -3.92
CA ASN A 326 -11.90 4.48 -2.86
C ASN A 326 -11.27 4.64 -1.48
N THR A 327 -9.95 4.47 -1.31
CA THR A 327 -9.26 4.73 -0.04
C THR A 327 -8.39 5.99 -0.07
N SER A 328 -7.78 6.29 -1.21
CA SER A 328 -6.55 7.10 -1.22
C SER A 328 -6.59 8.35 -2.08
N LEU A 329 -7.56 8.51 -2.98
CA LEU A 329 -7.66 9.72 -3.82
C LEU A 329 -8.05 10.98 -3.03
N GLU A 330 -7.73 12.15 -3.57
CA GLU A 330 -8.40 13.41 -3.20
C GLU A 330 -9.90 13.36 -3.56
N GLU A 331 -10.70 14.18 -2.85
CA GLU A 331 -12.18 14.12 -2.88
C GLU A 331 -12.76 14.22 -4.31
N ASP A 332 -12.34 15.20 -5.12
CA ASP A 332 -12.88 15.36 -6.47
C ASP A 332 -12.54 14.18 -7.40
N LEU A 333 -11.32 13.65 -7.28
CA LEU A 333 -10.90 12.49 -8.06
C LEU A 333 -11.71 11.25 -7.67
N HIS A 334 -11.92 11.04 -6.36
CA HIS A 334 -12.75 9.96 -5.83
C HIS A 334 -14.18 10.03 -6.36
N LEU A 335 -14.79 11.22 -6.32
CA LEU A 335 -16.21 11.37 -6.60
C LEU A 335 -16.55 11.46 -8.08
N ASN A 336 -15.65 12.03 -8.90
CA ASN A 336 -16.00 12.53 -10.23
C ASN A 336 -15.08 12.08 -11.37
N LYS A 337 -13.92 11.45 -11.11
CA LYS A 337 -12.90 11.21 -12.16
C LYS A 337 -12.48 9.76 -12.35
N GLN A 338 -13.12 8.80 -11.69
CA GLN A 338 -12.71 7.39 -11.78
C GLN A 338 -12.66 6.85 -13.22
N ASP A 339 -13.63 7.19 -14.10
CA ASP A 339 -13.66 6.69 -15.47
C ASP A 339 -12.46 7.20 -16.31
N GLU A 340 -12.06 8.45 -16.11
CA GLU A 340 -10.87 9.04 -16.75
C GLU A 340 -9.58 8.35 -16.26
N LEU A 341 -9.49 8.07 -14.97
CA LEU A 341 -8.36 7.35 -14.38
C LEU A 341 -8.26 5.92 -14.91
N ILE A 342 -9.39 5.21 -15.04
CA ILE A 342 -9.45 3.86 -15.63
C ILE A 342 -8.95 3.89 -17.08
N GLN A 343 -9.38 4.88 -17.87
CA GLN A 343 -8.93 5.03 -19.24
C GLN A 343 -7.41 5.23 -19.33
N ASN A 344 -6.84 6.11 -18.50
CA ASN A 344 -5.40 6.37 -18.46
C ASN A 344 -4.59 5.10 -18.10
N TYR A 345 -5.06 4.38 -17.09
CA TYR A 345 -4.49 3.08 -16.69
C TYR A 345 -4.56 2.06 -17.83
N TYR A 346 -5.74 1.91 -18.44
CA TYR A 346 -6.00 0.91 -19.49
C TYR A 346 -5.11 1.13 -20.72
N TYR A 347 -4.90 2.37 -21.16
CA TYR A 347 -4.05 2.61 -22.33
C TYR A 347 -2.60 2.22 -22.07
N THR A 348 -2.07 2.50 -20.88
CA THR A 348 -0.73 2.05 -20.48
C THR A 348 -0.67 0.51 -20.42
N LEU A 349 -1.69 -0.12 -19.83
CA LEU A 349 -1.77 -1.58 -19.70
C LEU A 349 -1.79 -2.26 -21.07
N SER A 350 -2.69 -1.84 -21.95
CA SER A 350 -2.88 -2.39 -23.29
C SER A 350 -1.63 -2.22 -24.16
N ASP A 351 -1.00 -1.04 -24.11
CA ASP A 351 0.26 -0.78 -24.82
C ASP A 351 1.40 -1.68 -24.30
N THR A 352 1.53 -1.81 -22.98
CA THR A 352 2.58 -2.64 -22.38
C THR A 352 2.38 -4.13 -22.69
N LEU A 353 1.13 -4.64 -22.62
CA LEU A 353 0.81 -6.02 -23.00
C LEU A 353 1.17 -6.32 -24.46
N LYS A 354 0.89 -5.38 -25.38
CA LYS A 354 1.27 -5.51 -26.80
C LYS A 354 2.77 -5.52 -27.00
N LYS A 355 3.51 -4.60 -26.36
CA LYS A 355 4.97 -4.55 -26.42
C LYS A 355 5.61 -5.84 -25.90
N LEU A 356 5.07 -6.40 -24.82
CA LEU A 356 5.52 -7.67 -24.24
C LEU A 356 5.07 -8.91 -25.04
N SER A 357 4.33 -8.73 -26.15
CA SER A 357 3.81 -9.79 -26.99
C SER A 357 2.95 -10.80 -26.21
N PHE A 358 2.06 -10.31 -25.34
CA PHE A 358 1.07 -11.14 -24.65
C PHE A 358 0.19 -11.89 -25.66
N GLN A 359 0.02 -13.20 -25.49
CA GLN A 359 -0.74 -14.05 -26.43
C GLN A 359 -2.23 -14.16 -26.05
N GLY A 360 -2.58 -13.92 -24.78
CA GLY A 360 -3.97 -13.86 -24.33
C GLY A 360 -4.78 -12.70 -24.91
N HIS A 361 -6.10 -12.76 -24.73
CA HIS A 361 -7.01 -11.69 -25.16
C HIS A 361 -6.73 -10.40 -24.40
N ILE A 362 -6.37 -9.33 -25.11
CA ILE A 362 -6.32 -7.98 -24.54
C ILE A 362 -7.72 -7.38 -24.70
N PRO A 363 -8.46 -7.17 -23.60
CA PRO A 363 -9.82 -6.64 -23.70
C PRO A 363 -9.81 -5.25 -24.33
N THR A 364 -10.88 -4.91 -25.05
CA THR A 364 -11.13 -3.50 -25.44
C THR A 364 -11.41 -2.65 -24.20
N LEU A 365 -11.34 -1.32 -24.31
CA LEU A 365 -11.68 -0.44 -23.17
C LEU A 365 -13.10 -0.69 -22.66
N HIS A 366 -14.05 -0.98 -23.56
CA HIS A 366 -15.42 -1.30 -23.18
C HIS A 366 -15.50 -2.62 -22.40
N GLU A 367 -14.89 -3.69 -22.92
CA GLU A 367 -14.81 -4.97 -22.22
C GLU A 367 -14.14 -4.78 -20.86
N PHE A 368 -13.03 -4.06 -20.79
CA PHE A 368 -12.31 -3.79 -19.55
C PHE A 368 -13.19 -3.10 -18.51
N HIS A 369 -14.00 -2.11 -18.90
CA HIS A 369 -14.97 -1.50 -17.98
C HIS A 369 -16.00 -2.51 -17.44
N LEU A 370 -16.52 -3.40 -18.30
CA LEU A 370 -17.44 -4.46 -17.85
C LEU A 370 -16.75 -5.41 -16.85
N GLN A 371 -15.53 -5.85 -17.17
CA GLN A 371 -14.72 -6.70 -16.28
C GLN A 371 -14.48 -6.06 -14.91
N LEU A 372 -14.27 -4.73 -14.87
CA LEU A 372 -14.13 -4.00 -13.61
C LEU A 372 -15.46 -3.84 -12.85
N GLU A 373 -16.58 -3.63 -13.55
CA GLU A 373 -17.90 -3.52 -12.91
C GLU A 373 -18.36 -4.84 -12.27
N GLU A 374 -17.94 -6.01 -12.79
CA GLU A 374 -18.17 -7.31 -12.13
C GLU A 374 -17.51 -7.39 -10.73
N LYS A 375 -16.55 -6.50 -10.46
CA LYS A 375 -15.87 -6.37 -9.15
C LYS A 375 -16.29 -5.10 -8.39
N ALA A 376 -17.37 -4.43 -8.81
CA ALA A 376 -17.79 -3.14 -8.26
C ALA A 376 -18.18 -3.17 -6.78
N PHE A 377 -18.52 -4.35 -6.22
CA PHE A 377 -18.72 -4.51 -4.78
C PHE A 377 -17.51 -4.02 -3.96
N TYR A 378 -16.30 -4.14 -4.53
CA TYR A 378 -15.10 -3.65 -3.85
C TYR A 378 -15.08 -2.14 -3.68
N ARG A 379 -15.76 -1.36 -4.55
CA ARG A 379 -15.93 0.09 -4.35
C ARG A 379 -16.69 0.39 -3.06
N LEU A 380 -17.78 -0.34 -2.80
CA LEU A 380 -18.56 -0.25 -1.55
C LEU A 380 -17.67 -0.67 -0.38
N HIS A 381 -16.99 -1.81 -0.51
CA HIS A 381 -16.16 -2.35 0.55
C HIS A 381 -15.04 -1.36 0.97
N SER A 382 -14.26 -0.91 -0.01
CA SER A 382 -13.14 0.01 0.21
C SER A 382 -13.59 1.37 0.72
N THR A 383 -14.69 1.94 0.20
CA THR A 383 -15.21 3.23 0.65
C THR A 383 -15.76 3.16 2.08
N CYS A 384 -16.60 2.15 2.36
CA CYS A 384 -17.38 2.14 3.59
C CYS A 384 -16.65 1.49 4.75
N PHE A 385 -15.68 0.59 4.53
CA PHE A 385 -15.09 -0.20 5.62
C PHE A 385 -13.57 -0.05 5.73
N ILE A 386 -12.86 0.17 4.62
CA ILE A 386 -11.39 0.33 4.64
C ILE A 386 -10.99 1.81 4.77
N GLN A 387 -11.57 2.70 3.95
CA GLN A 387 -11.24 4.13 3.95
C GLN A 387 -11.34 4.77 5.36
N PRO A 388 -12.35 4.47 6.20
CA PRO A 388 -12.41 5.03 7.55
C PRO A 388 -11.20 4.70 8.42
N ILE A 389 -10.60 3.50 8.25
CA ILE A 389 -9.36 3.11 8.93
C ILE A 389 -8.20 3.95 8.39
N HIS A 390 -8.02 3.98 7.08
CA HIS A 390 -6.90 4.67 6.43
C HIS A 390 -6.93 6.19 6.66
N ARG A 391 -8.13 6.75 6.82
CA ARG A 391 -8.35 8.17 7.10
C ARG A 391 -8.58 8.43 8.59
N CYS A 392 -8.27 7.51 9.50
CA CYS A 392 -8.45 7.74 10.92
C CYS A 392 -7.57 8.93 11.39
N ILE A 393 -8.15 9.90 12.08
CA ILE A 393 -7.43 11.08 12.58
C ILE A 393 -6.77 10.77 13.94
N ASP A 394 -7.41 9.89 14.73
CA ASP A 394 -6.95 9.51 16.05
C ASP A 394 -6.12 8.22 15.96
N THR A 395 -4.81 8.36 16.05
CA THR A 395 -3.87 7.24 15.90
C THR A 395 -3.43 6.61 17.22
N GLY A 396 -3.86 7.15 18.37
CA GLY A 396 -3.43 6.68 19.69
C GLY A 396 -3.73 5.20 19.94
N ASP A 397 -4.87 4.74 19.43
CA ASP A 397 -5.35 3.35 19.53
C ASP A 397 -5.39 2.64 18.16
N ALA A 398 -4.77 3.23 17.13
CA ALA A 398 -4.82 2.71 15.76
C ALA A 398 -3.78 1.61 15.53
N ASP A 399 -3.83 0.54 16.32
CA ASP A 399 -3.02 -0.65 16.12
C ASP A 399 -3.82 -1.81 15.51
N PHE A 400 -3.08 -2.77 14.96
CA PHE A 400 -3.64 -3.93 14.29
C PHE A 400 -4.48 -4.81 15.23
N ALA A 401 -4.05 -4.95 16.49
CA ALA A 401 -4.77 -5.71 17.51
C ALA A 401 -6.17 -5.13 17.80
N THR A 402 -6.31 -3.81 17.81
CA THR A 402 -7.56 -3.07 18.04
C THR A 402 -8.51 -3.20 16.85
N LEU A 403 -7.98 -3.34 15.62
CA LEU A 403 -8.80 -3.61 14.44
C LEU A 403 -9.40 -5.02 14.42
N ILE A 404 -8.69 -6.02 14.94
CA ILE A 404 -9.18 -7.41 14.95
C ILE A 404 -10.12 -7.69 16.10
N LYS A 405 -9.79 -7.22 17.31
CA LYS A 405 -10.52 -7.61 18.51
C LYS A 405 -11.95 -7.09 18.50
N ASN A 406 -12.82 -7.77 19.24
CA ASN A 406 -14.20 -7.36 19.50
C ASN A 406 -14.41 -6.93 20.96
N THR A 407 -13.36 -6.43 21.60
CA THR A 407 -13.48 -5.80 22.93
C THR A 407 -14.27 -4.50 22.82
N LYS A 408 -14.81 -4.03 23.96
CA LYS A 408 -15.51 -2.73 24.00
C LYS A 408 -14.65 -1.59 23.47
N HIS A 409 -13.37 -1.59 23.82
CA HIS A 409 -12.40 -0.60 23.35
C HIS A 409 -12.21 -0.67 21.82
N ALA A 410 -12.01 -1.87 21.27
CA ALA A 410 -11.89 -2.08 19.83
C ALA A 410 -13.14 -1.64 19.05
N MET A 411 -14.33 -1.96 19.55
CA MET A 411 -15.58 -1.50 18.92
C MET A 411 -15.71 0.03 18.97
N GLN A 412 -15.35 0.67 20.08
CA GLN A 412 -15.33 2.13 20.20
C GLN A 412 -14.35 2.77 19.22
N PHE A 413 -13.16 2.18 19.05
CA PHE A 413 -12.19 2.62 18.05
C PHE A 413 -12.76 2.54 16.64
N LYS A 414 -13.31 1.38 16.24
CA LYS A 414 -13.95 1.18 14.92
C LYS A 414 -15.06 2.19 14.66
N GLU A 415 -15.92 2.47 15.65
CA GLU A 415 -16.96 3.51 15.56
C GLU A 415 -16.36 4.93 15.44
N SER A 416 -15.23 5.18 16.10
CA SER A 416 -14.55 6.48 16.06
C SER A 416 -14.01 6.81 14.67
N CYS A 417 -13.63 5.80 13.87
CA CYS A 417 -13.20 5.99 12.47
C CYS A 417 -14.27 6.66 11.61
N TYR A 418 -15.55 6.46 11.94
CA TYR A 418 -16.69 7.10 11.25
C TYR A 418 -17.08 8.43 11.90
N THR A 419 -17.11 8.49 13.23
CA THR A 419 -17.68 9.62 13.96
C THR A 419 -16.72 10.80 14.14
N LYS A 420 -15.40 10.56 14.14
CA LYS A 420 -14.39 11.61 14.37
C LYS A 420 -13.86 12.27 13.08
N ASN A 421 -14.01 11.65 11.91
CA ASN A 421 -13.52 12.23 10.65
C ASN A 421 -14.68 12.76 9.77
N PRO A 422 -14.86 14.08 9.65
CA PRO A 422 -15.90 14.68 8.81
C PRO A 422 -15.79 14.32 7.32
N TYR A 423 -14.58 14.06 6.81
CA TYR A 423 -14.37 13.61 5.43
C TYR A 423 -15.06 12.26 5.19
N CYS A 424 -14.76 11.26 6.02
CA CYS A 424 -15.37 9.93 5.92
C CYS A 424 -16.90 10.00 5.96
N GLN A 425 -17.44 10.84 6.84
CA GLN A 425 -18.89 11.03 6.94
C GLN A 425 -19.50 11.60 5.66
N ARG A 426 -18.89 12.62 5.07
CA ARG A 426 -19.36 13.21 3.80
C ARG A 426 -19.30 12.20 2.67
N ILE A 427 -18.17 11.51 2.52
CA ILE A 427 -17.95 10.53 1.45
C ILE A 427 -18.97 9.39 1.55
N ILE A 428 -19.15 8.80 2.73
CA ILE A 428 -20.10 7.71 2.94
C ILE A 428 -21.53 8.16 2.64
N ARG A 429 -21.94 9.33 3.13
CA ARG A 429 -23.29 9.89 2.84
C ARG A 429 -23.49 10.20 1.36
N HIS A 430 -22.44 10.59 0.65
CA HIS A 430 -22.52 10.90 -0.78
C HIS A 430 -22.55 9.62 -1.64
N LEU A 431 -21.74 8.61 -1.32
CA LEU A 431 -21.54 7.43 -2.15
C LEU A 431 -22.50 6.27 -1.86
N LEU A 432 -22.95 6.06 -0.62
CA LEU A 432 -23.91 5.00 -0.30
C LEU A 432 -25.18 5.03 -1.18
N PRO A 433 -25.83 6.19 -1.40
CA PRO A 433 -26.97 6.24 -2.30
C PRO A 433 -26.62 5.93 -3.77
N LYS A 434 -25.38 6.21 -4.21
CA LYS A 434 -24.91 5.82 -5.55
C LYS A 434 -24.69 4.30 -5.64
N PHE A 435 -24.09 3.69 -4.63
CA PHE A 435 -23.91 2.24 -4.55
C PHE A 435 -25.23 1.50 -4.53
N GLU A 436 -26.22 2.03 -3.79
CA GLU A 436 -27.58 1.51 -3.80
C GLU A 436 -28.20 1.55 -5.20
N ARG A 437 -28.12 2.69 -5.91
CA ARG A 437 -28.63 2.79 -7.29
C ARG A 437 -27.92 1.86 -8.28
N LYS A 438 -26.69 1.44 -7.98
CA LYS A 438 -25.94 0.44 -8.74
C LYS A 438 -26.26 -1.00 -8.33
N GLY A 439 -27.13 -1.22 -7.34
CA GLY A 439 -27.48 -2.56 -6.86
C GLY A 439 -26.45 -3.21 -5.94
N LEU A 440 -25.42 -2.49 -5.48
CA LEU A 440 -24.33 -3.06 -4.67
C LEU A 440 -24.75 -3.44 -3.24
N LEU A 441 -25.98 -3.12 -2.85
CA LEU A 441 -26.58 -3.51 -1.56
C LEU A 441 -27.64 -4.61 -1.73
N CYS A 442 -27.85 -5.13 -2.95
CA CYS A 442 -28.77 -6.24 -3.21
C CYS A 442 -28.15 -7.59 -2.85
N LEU A 443 -28.97 -8.59 -2.49
CA LEU A 443 -28.48 -9.92 -2.10
C LEU A 443 -28.08 -10.81 -3.30
N ASN A 444 -28.70 -10.60 -4.47
CA ASN A 444 -28.49 -11.38 -5.68
C ASN A 444 -27.67 -10.58 -6.71
N GLN A 445 -26.47 -10.15 -6.30
CA GLN A 445 -25.51 -9.48 -7.19
C GLN A 445 -24.80 -10.48 -8.10
#